data_AF-A0A818WQU8-F1
#
_entry.id   AF-A0A818WQU8-F1
#
_cell.length_a   1.000
_cell.length_b   1.000
_cell.length_c   1.000
_cell.angle_alpha   90.00
_cell.angle_beta   90.00
_cell.angle_gamma   90.00
#
_symmetry.space_group_name_H-M   'P 1'
#
loop_
_entity.id
_entity.type
_entity.pdbx_description
1 polymer ?
#
loop_
_entity_poly.entity_id
_entity_poly.type
_entity_poly.pdbx_seq_one_letter_code
_entity_poly.pdbx_strand_id
1 'polypeptide(L)'
;MDTSGFRQTRTHLAPVPGLRLSYISCDPIELSEIIIPEHTPSGHLLLTLNSSSTKQRYSYRFVNNNDRELQQYFSLNSSTGQLHIINDIDREKLCTHRYTKCKFLLKIFELFHETLYHIPILIDDVNDHQPIFPYESKLIQLHISENSPPYQSKLFIQQAYDQDQIDNQKQLQYQLKDIDKTFPFRLETNVDVSNRLALVLIQPLDRERIDSYNCTLHVIDTAGHYEQLHITIIIDDVNDQSPIFESDTYSVELSESTSINTTILQVQAHDADIGLNGELTYDFTDASKQFSNTFSIDKYSGLIYLHSSLDYEQRSSYIFYIQARDSGKEPRSSQTLVNITILDENDCSPKINFRFLPEITYNPSKDLIEISETYPIDKFFAQIIVTDDDSSYRGQTRLWFEIIDEHKDNDQLFYLYQIDNSTYFFNRTKQFDYELQQWHRLIFYAQDFDPKKPLQTSQILTIHVLDENDNEPKFIHSFYHLKIDENNEENTFL
;
A
#
# COMPACT_ATOMS: atom_id res chain seq x y z
N MET A 1 30.08 46.77 54.26
CA MET A 1 30.55 48.05 53.76
C MET A 1 29.66 48.37 52.58
N ASP A 2 28.77 49.35 52.55
CA ASP A 2 28.41 50.49 53.38
C ASP A 2 26.99 50.86 52.93
N THR A 3 25.99 50.93 53.80
CA THR A 3 25.50 52.16 54.48
C THR A 3 25.38 53.40 53.58
N SER A 4 24.16 53.71 53.16
CA SER A 4 23.59 55.06 53.06
C SER A 4 22.10 54.92 52.67
N GLY A 5 21.11 55.53 53.31
CA GLY A 5 21.10 56.74 54.10
C GLY A 5 20.27 57.81 53.38
N PHE A 6 18.97 57.60 53.19
CA PHE A 6 18.07 58.64 52.66
C PHE A 6 17.15 59.19 53.75
N ARG A 7 17.49 60.42 54.15
CA ARG A 7 16.72 61.33 55.01
C ARG A 7 15.36 61.63 54.37
N GLN A 8 14.27 61.26 55.04
CA GLN A 8 12.97 61.89 54.79
C GLN A 8 12.90 63.23 55.54
N THR A 9 12.73 64.29 54.77
CA THR A 9 12.52 65.66 55.23
C THR A 9 11.16 65.79 55.90
N ARG A 10 11.21 66.11 57.18
CA ARG A 10 10.09 66.44 58.05
C ARG A 10 9.55 67.82 57.65
N THR A 11 8.45 67.88 56.91
CA THR A 11 7.68 69.11 56.72
C THR A 11 6.64 69.22 57.84
N HIS A 12 6.96 70.05 58.83
CA HIS A 12 6.01 70.55 59.81
C HIS A 12 5.03 71.50 59.11
N LEU A 13 3.76 71.11 59.00
CA LEU A 13 2.65 72.04 58.82
C LEU A 13 1.92 72.17 60.16
N ALA A 14 1.78 73.41 60.61
CA ALA A 14 1.18 73.81 61.86
C ALA A 14 -0.32 73.45 61.90
N PRO A 15 -0.89 73.18 63.10
CA PRO A 15 -2.27 72.76 63.25
C PRO A 15 -3.21 73.95 63.07
N VAL A 16 -4.18 73.82 62.16
CA VAL A 16 -5.36 74.70 62.14
C VAL A 16 -6.30 74.25 63.28
N PRO A 17 -6.70 75.15 64.18
CA PRO A 17 -7.55 74.79 65.31
C PRO A 17 -9.01 74.71 64.85
N GLY A 18 -9.69 73.63 65.23
CA GLY A 18 -11.14 73.52 65.13
C GLY A 18 -11.63 72.64 64.00
N LEU A 19 -11.50 71.32 64.19
CA LEU A 19 -12.50 70.30 63.83
C LEU A 19 -11.98 68.99 64.44
N ARG A 20 -12.38 68.70 65.69
CA ARG A 20 -12.29 67.34 66.23
C ARG A 20 -13.21 66.48 65.35
N LEU A 21 -12.64 65.69 64.44
CA LEU A 21 -13.29 64.44 64.03
C LEU A 21 -13.32 63.57 65.29
N SER A 22 -14.46 63.61 65.98
CA SER A 22 -14.78 62.60 66.98
C SER A 22 -14.75 61.25 66.27
N TYR A 23 -13.72 60.46 66.52
CA TYR A 23 -13.81 59.03 66.34
C TYR A 23 -14.89 58.55 67.30
N ILE A 24 -16.11 58.43 66.78
CA ILE A 24 -17.19 57.73 67.45
C ILE A 24 -16.76 56.27 67.47
N SER A 25 -16.24 55.83 68.62
CA SER A 25 -16.01 54.42 68.93
C SER A 25 -17.34 53.84 69.36
N CYS A 26 -18.24 53.58 68.41
CA CYS A 26 -19.39 52.73 68.64
C CYS A 26 -18.99 51.31 68.27
N ASP A 27 -19.07 50.39 69.23
CA ASP A 27 -19.00 48.96 68.93
C ASP A 27 -20.18 48.65 67.99
N PRO A 28 -19.91 48.09 66.79
CA PRO A 28 -20.97 47.85 65.82
C PRO A 28 -21.91 46.75 66.33
N ILE A 29 -23.21 46.93 66.09
CA ILE A 29 -24.20 45.88 66.26
C ILE A 29 -24.10 44.94 65.05
N GLU A 30 -23.57 43.74 65.28
CA GLU A 30 -23.55 42.67 64.29
C GLU A 30 -24.94 42.02 64.19
N LEU A 31 -25.57 42.14 63.02
CA LEU A 31 -26.82 41.47 62.72
C LEU A 31 -26.57 40.05 62.18
N SER A 32 -27.60 39.21 62.25
CA SER A 32 -27.59 37.89 61.62
C SER A 32 -27.35 38.00 60.12
N GLU A 33 -26.61 37.03 59.57
CA GLU A 33 -26.39 36.93 58.13
C GLU A 33 -27.71 36.80 57.38
N ILE A 34 -27.87 37.62 56.35
CA ILE A 34 -29.01 37.57 55.44
C ILE A 34 -28.56 36.85 54.18
N ILE A 35 -29.26 35.77 53.87
CA ILE A 35 -29.06 34.98 52.66
C ILE A 35 -30.06 35.46 51.62
N ILE A 36 -29.54 35.89 50.46
CA ILE A 36 -30.34 36.40 49.34
C ILE A 36 -30.09 35.47 48.16
N PRO A 37 -31.08 34.65 47.74
CA PRO A 37 -30.99 33.95 46.47
C PRO A 37 -30.82 34.96 45.34
N GLU A 38 -29.97 34.68 44.36
CA GLU A 38 -29.95 35.52 43.17
C GLU A 38 -31.28 35.48 42.39
N HIS A 39 -31.46 36.42 41.47
CA HIS A 39 -32.76 36.70 40.83
C HIS A 39 -33.90 37.08 41.80
N THR A 40 -33.59 37.40 43.06
CA THR A 40 -34.59 37.97 43.97
C THR A 40 -35.13 39.28 43.37
N PRO A 41 -36.46 39.41 43.20
CA PRO A 41 -37.05 40.51 42.43
C PRO A 41 -36.82 41.87 43.09
N SER A 42 -36.67 42.90 42.26
CA SER A 42 -36.67 44.29 42.72
C SER A 42 -37.91 44.64 43.57
N GLY A 43 -37.68 45.43 44.62
CA GLY A 43 -38.69 45.79 45.62
C GLY A 43 -38.78 44.83 46.82
N HIS A 44 -38.04 43.71 46.82
CA HIS A 44 -38.03 42.79 47.95
C HIS A 44 -37.45 43.43 49.23
N LEU A 45 -38.19 43.36 50.34
CA LEU A 45 -37.79 43.90 51.65
C LEU A 45 -36.93 42.88 52.39
N LEU A 46 -35.67 43.23 52.68
CA LEU A 46 -34.71 42.35 53.35
C LEU A 46 -34.81 42.41 54.88
N LEU A 47 -34.86 43.64 55.43
CA LEU A 47 -34.91 43.85 56.86
C LEU A 47 -35.46 45.25 57.19
N THR A 48 -35.90 45.43 58.42
CA THR A 48 -36.23 46.74 58.99
C THR A 48 -35.45 46.93 60.29
N LEU A 49 -34.55 47.91 60.35
CA LEU A 49 -33.61 48.10 61.47
C LEU A 49 -34.29 48.52 62.79
N ASN A 50 -35.55 48.93 62.74
CA ASN A 50 -36.36 49.24 63.93
C ASN A 50 -37.86 49.19 63.59
N SER A 51 -38.60 48.24 64.16
CA SER A 51 -40.07 48.13 63.95
C SER A 51 -40.90 48.86 64.99
N SER A 52 -40.27 49.55 65.96
CA SER A 52 -40.99 50.13 67.10
C SER A 52 -41.80 51.36 66.68
N SER A 53 -43.12 51.31 66.93
CA SER A 53 -44.09 52.35 66.56
C SER A 53 -44.03 53.61 67.44
N THR A 54 -42.83 54.11 67.72
CA THR A 54 -42.67 55.35 68.51
C THR A 54 -42.46 56.54 67.57
N LYS A 55 -43.04 57.70 67.92
CA LYS A 55 -42.97 58.98 67.17
C LYS A 55 -41.55 59.59 67.12
N GLN A 56 -40.50 58.78 67.13
CA GLN A 56 -39.11 59.23 67.04
C GLN A 56 -38.70 59.32 65.56
N ARG A 57 -38.06 60.44 65.19
CA ARG A 57 -37.52 60.65 63.83
C ARG A 57 -36.16 59.97 63.73
N TYR A 58 -36.15 58.72 63.32
CA TYR A 58 -34.92 58.03 62.95
C TYR A 58 -34.39 58.58 61.62
N SER A 59 -33.06 58.56 61.46
CA SER A 59 -32.40 58.86 60.20
C SER A 59 -31.30 57.85 59.96
N TYR A 60 -31.46 57.04 58.92
CA TYR A 60 -30.54 55.98 58.53
C TYR A 60 -29.79 56.37 57.26
N ARG A 61 -28.51 56.02 57.18
CA ARG A 61 -27.70 56.19 55.98
C ARG A 61 -26.70 55.05 55.82
N PHE A 62 -26.39 54.70 54.57
CA PHE A 62 -25.24 53.84 54.29
C PHE A 62 -23.95 54.54 54.73
N VAL A 63 -23.06 53.78 55.35
CA VAL A 63 -21.67 54.19 55.54
C VAL A 63 -20.95 53.91 54.23
N ASN A 64 -20.24 54.90 53.71
CA ASN A 64 -19.54 54.81 52.43
C ASN A 64 -18.41 53.77 52.55
N ASN A 65 -18.71 52.51 52.29
CA ASN A 65 -17.72 51.47 52.05
C ASN A 65 -17.17 51.66 50.63
N ASN A 66 -15.91 51.27 50.43
CA ASN A 66 -15.23 51.35 49.13
C ASN A 66 -15.87 50.50 48.02
N ASP A 67 -16.90 49.71 48.35
CA ASP A 67 -17.60 48.79 47.46
C ASP A 67 -18.77 49.50 46.76
N ARG A 68 -18.44 50.38 45.79
CA ARG A 68 -19.43 51.10 44.96
C ARG A 68 -20.39 50.16 44.22
N GLU A 69 -19.99 48.92 43.99
CA GLU A 69 -20.74 47.90 43.26
C GLU A 69 -21.99 47.42 44.01
N LEU A 70 -22.04 47.49 45.35
CA LEU A 70 -23.21 47.06 46.13
C LEU A 70 -24.29 48.14 46.24
N GLN A 71 -23.93 49.41 46.07
CA GLN A 71 -24.87 50.54 46.21
C GLN A 71 -25.92 50.57 45.10
N GLN A 72 -25.70 49.86 44.00
CA GLN A 72 -26.68 49.74 42.92
C GLN A 72 -27.75 48.68 43.19
N TYR A 73 -27.54 47.75 44.13
CA TYR A 73 -28.49 46.65 44.37
C TYR A 73 -29.39 46.89 45.59
N PHE A 74 -28.98 47.73 46.54
CA PHE A 74 -29.71 47.95 47.78
C PHE A 74 -30.15 49.42 47.96
N SER A 75 -31.41 49.62 48.35
CA SER A 75 -31.91 50.92 48.82
C SER A 75 -32.26 50.88 50.30
N LEU A 76 -31.98 51.97 50.99
CA LEU A 76 -32.32 52.15 52.40
C LEU A 76 -33.25 53.34 52.55
N ASN A 77 -34.44 53.11 53.10
CA ASN A 77 -35.33 54.21 53.46
C ASN A 77 -34.77 54.91 54.70
N SER A 78 -34.38 56.18 54.53
CA SER A 78 -33.73 56.97 55.57
C SER A 78 -34.62 57.21 56.79
N SER A 79 -35.95 57.15 56.64
CA SER A 79 -36.90 57.41 57.73
C SER A 79 -37.45 56.15 58.40
N THR A 80 -37.56 55.04 57.67
CA THR A 80 -38.16 53.78 58.18
C THR A 80 -37.12 52.71 58.51
N GLY A 81 -35.88 52.85 58.02
CA GLY A 81 -34.84 51.83 58.21
C GLY A 81 -35.10 50.53 57.44
N GLN A 82 -36.01 50.56 56.46
CA GLN A 82 -36.30 49.44 55.56
C GLN A 82 -35.23 49.33 54.47
N LEU A 83 -34.61 48.17 54.36
CA LEU A 83 -33.64 47.82 53.32
C LEU A 83 -34.34 47.00 52.23
N HIS A 84 -34.33 47.49 50.99
CA HIS A 84 -34.92 46.79 49.84
C HIS A 84 -33.89 46.51 48.75
N ILE A 85 -34.11 45.44 47.98
CA ILE A 85 -33.43 45.21 46.71
C ILE A 85 -34.04 46.13 45.65
N ILE A 86 -33.22 46.77 44.81
CA ILE A 86 -33.69 47.71 43.78
C ILE A 86 -33.32 47.32 42.36
N ASN A 87 -32.35 46.44 42.17
CA ASN A 87 -31.97 45.86 40.90
C ASN A 87 -31.76 44.36 41.09
N ASP A 88 -32.06 43.59 40.04
CA ASP A 88 -31.87 42.14 40.05
C ASP A 88 -30.38 41.83 40.29
N ILE A 89 -30.13 40.89 41.21
CA ILE A 89 -28.79 40.46 41.59
C ILE A 89 -28.46 39.23 40.76
N ASP A 90 -27.37 39.32 40.02
CA ASP A 90 -26.75 38.24 39.25
C ASP A 90 -25.39 37.97 39.91
N ARG A 91 -25.26 36.78 40.50
CA ARG A 91 -24.13 36.43 41.34
C ARG A 91 -22.87 36.25 40.49
N GLU A 92 -22.97 35.69 39.29
CA GLU A 92 -21.86 35.40 38.38
C GLU A 92 -21.19 36.70 37.90
N LYS A 93 -21.99 37.76 37.71
CA LYS A 93 -21.47 39.11 37.42
C LYS A 93 -20.90 39.81 38.65
N LEU A 94 -21.57 39.71 39.81
CA LEU A 94 -21.21 40.45 41.02
C LEU A 94 -20.00 39.83 41.74
N CYS A 95 -19.92 38.51 41.76
CA CYS A 95 -18.92 37.73 42.47
C CYS A 95 -18.04 36.97 41.48
N THR A 96 -17.14 37.70 40.82
CA THR A 96 -16.07 37.08 40.01
C THR A 96 -15.28 36.05 40.84
N HIS A 97 -14.60 35.10 40.17
CA HIS A 97 -13.81 33.98 40.76
C HIS A 97 -12.78 34.33 41.87
N ARG A 98 -12.64 35.60 42.25
CA ARG A 98 -11.79 36.08 43.36
C ARG A 98 -12.40 35.88 44.74
N TYR A 99 -13.71 35.66 44.86
CA TYR A 99 -14.38 35.48 46.15
C TYR A 99 -14.74 34.01 46.38
N THR A 100 -14.22 33.41 47.45
CA THR A 100 -14.51 32.00 47.80
C THR A 100 -15.94 31.80 48.33
N LYS A 101 -16.58 32.89 48.77
CA LYS A 101 -18.00 33.00 49.10
C LYS A 101 -18.47 34.39 48.67
N CYS A 102 -19.63 34.48 48.01
CA CYS A 102 -20.23 35.74 47.58
C CYS A 102 -20.85 36.50 48.78
N LYS A 103 -19.98 36.94 49.70
CA LYS A 103 -20.35 37.53 50.98
C LYS A 103 -19.86 38.96 51.09
N PHE A 104 -20.78 39.84 51.45
CA PHE A 104 -20.58 41.27 51.60
C PHE A 104 -20.94 41.73 53.00
N LEU A 105 -20.39 42.88 53.42
CA LEU A 105 -20.71 43.50 54.72
C LEU A 105 -21.28 44.89 54.49
N LEU A 106 -22.61 45.02 54.54
CA LEU A 106 -23.25 46.32 54.52
C LEU A 106 -23.13 47.00 55.88
N LYS A 107 -22.79 48.29 55.86
CA LYS A 107 -22.67 49.12 57.05
C LYS A 107 -23.70 50.24 57.01
N ILE A 108 -24.59 50.28 58.00
CA ILE A 108 -25.63 51.30 58.11
C ILE A 108 -25.43 52.07 59.40
N PHE A 109 -25.42 53.40 59.33
CA PHE A 109 -25.33 54.26 60.49
C PHE A 109 -26.68 54.91 60.78
N GLU A 110 -27.15 54.74 62.00
CA GLU A 110 -28.30 55.41 62.56
C GLU A 110 -27.84 56.67 63.31
N LEU A 111 -28.44 57.82 62.98
CA LEU A 111 -27.92 59.13 63.38
C LEU A 111 -28.39 59.60 64.77
N PHE A 112 -29.45 59.03 65.34
CA PHE A 112 -30.04 59.55 66.58
C PHE A 112 -29.43 58.91 67.83
N HIS A 113 -29.15 57.62 67.82
CA HIS A 113 -28.41 56.88 68.85
C HIS A 113 -26.94 56.67 68.47
N GLU A 114 -26.49 57.23 67.35
CA GLU A 114 -25.13 57.08 66.81
C GLU A 114 -24.71 55.61 66.62
N THR A 115 -25.67 54.74 66.27
CA THR A 115 -25.45 53.30 66.22
C THR A 115 -24.98 52.84 64.84
N LEU A 116 -23.91 52.04 64.81
CA LEU A 116 -23.40 51.40 63.59
C LEU A 116 -23.91 49.95 63.51
N TYR A 117 -24.62 49.61 62.45
CA TYR A 117 -25.05 48.24 62.15
C TYR A 117 -24.14 47.62 61.11
N HIS A 118 -23.72 46.39 61.38
CA HIS A 118 -23.01 45.52 60.46
C HIS A 118 -23.95 44.41 60.00
N ILE A 119 -24.15 44.32 58.70
CA ILE A 119 -25.12 43.40 58.09
C ILE A 119 -24.37 42.51 57.11
N PRO A 120 -23.99 41.29 57.52
CA PRO A 120 -23.43 40.32 56.59
C PRO A 120 -24.52 39.89 55.61
N ILE A 121 -24.26 40.07 54.31
CA ILE A 121 -25.11 39.59 53.23
C ILE A 121 -24.37 38.49 52.50
N LEU A 122 -24.99 37.32 52.39
CA LEU A 122 -24.54 36.22 51.55
C LEU A 122 -25.48 36.13 50.35
N ILE A 123 -24.94 36.22 49.14
CA ILE A 123 -25.71 35.88 47.93
C ILE A 123 -25.62 34.38 47.74
N ASP A 124 -26.77 33.72 47.75
CA ASP A 124 -26.90 32.29 47.50
C ASP A 124 -27.01 32.06 45.99
N ASP A 125 -26.26 31.08 45.52
CA ASP A 125 -26.18 30.66 44.13
C ASP A 125 -27.45 29.92 43.72
N VAL A 126 -28.04 30.29 42.59
CA VAL A 126 -29.14 29.58 41.96
C VAL A 126 -28.58 28.96 40.69
N ASN A 127 -28.74 27.66 40.51
CA ASN A 127 -28.32 27.03 39.26
C ASN A 127 -29.20 27.53 38.10
N ASP A 128 -28.70 28.51 37.36
CA ASP A 128 -29.34 29.16 36.22
C ASP A 128 -28.45 29.19 34.97
N HIS A 129 -27.22 28.69 35.07
CA HIS A 129 -26.35 28.44 33.95
C HIS A 129 -26.34 26.95 33.60
N GLN A 130 -26.02 26.66 32.33
CA GLN A 130 -25.84 25.29 31.88
C GLN A 130 -24.34 24.98 31.79
N PRO A 131 -23.93 23.71 31.94
CA PRO A 131 -22.56 23.31 31.74
C PRO A 131 -22.07 23.63 30.32
N ILE A 132 -20.80 24.01 30.16
CA ILE A 132 -20.21 24.34 28.85
C ILE A 132 -18.91 23.57 28.65
N PHE A 133 -18.78 22.92 27.49
CA PHE A 133 -17.51 22.34 27.07
C PHE A 133 -16.55 23.44 26.54
N PRO A 134 -15.26 23.39 26.91
CA PRO A 134 -14.25 24.39 26.52
C PRO A 134 -13.72 24.20 25.08
N TYR A 135 -14.60 23.86 24.14
CA TYR A 135 -14.26 23.68 22.72
C TYR A 135 -14.96 24.75 21.87
N GLU A 136 -14.31 25.23 20.81
CA GLU A 136 -14.91 26.19 19.87
C GLU A 136 -16.06 25.56 19.07
N SER A 137 -16.04 24.24 18.89
CA SER A 137 -17.03 23.45 18.15
C SER A 137 -17.66 22.40 19.05
N LYS A 138 -18.94 22.10 18.81
CA LYS A 138 -19.65 20.97 19.43
C LYS A 138 -19.29 19.60 18.82
N LEU A 139 -18.35 19.58 17.87
CA LEU A 139 -17.76 18.38 17.30
C LEU A 139 -16.25 18.41 17.49
N ILE A 140 -15.71 17.36 18.09
CA ILE A 140 -14.27 17.13 18.19
C ILE A 140 -13.87 15.82 17.51
N GLN A 141 -12.65 15.80 16.97
CA GLN A 141 -12.04 14.61 16.39
C GLN A 141 -10.88 14.16 17.27
N LEU A 142 -10.86 12.86 17.58
CA LEU A 142 -9.79 12.21 18.33
C LEU A 142 -9.20 11.10 17.45
N HIS A 143 -7.92 10.84 17.61
CA HIS A 143 -7.18 9.83 16.83
C HIS A 143 -6.56 8.79 17.76
N ILE A 144 -6.66 7.53 17.37
CA ILE A 144 -6.03 6.41 18.08
C ILE A 144 -5.58 5.35 17.09
N SER A 145 -4.34 4.88 17.21
CA SER A 145 -3.84 3.81 16.36
C SER A 145 -4.47 2.47 16.70
N GLU A 146 -4.76 1.63 15.71
CA GLU A 146 -5.42 0.34 15.93
C GLU A 146 -4.61 -0.66 16.76
N ASN A 147 -3.28 -0.56 16.72
CA ASN A 147 -2.39 -1.37 17.56
C ASN A 147 -2.34 -0.91 19.03
N SER A 148 -3.18 0.06 19.42
CA SER A 148 -3.25 0.59 20.77
C SER A 148 -3.63 -0.49 21.79
N PRO A 149 -2.84 -0.67 22.87
CA PRO A 149 -3.12 -1.69 23.88
C PRO A 149 -4.40 -1.38 24.68
N PRO A 150 -5.37 -2.31 24.72
CA PRO A 150 -6.54 -2.17 25.58
C PRO A 150 -6.16 -1.97 27.05
N TYR A 151 -6.98 -1.21 27.76
CA TYR A 151 -6.84 -0.80 29.16
C TYR A 151 -5.65 0.13 29.49
N GLN A 152 -4.76 0.39 28.51
CA GLN A 152 -3.60 1.26 28.67
C GLN A 152 -3.74 2.55 27.86
N SER A 153 -4.39 2.49 26.71
CA SER A 153 -4.62 3.67 25.86
C SER A 153 -5.82 4.49 26.33
N LYS A 154 -5.60 5.81 26.45
CA LYS A 154 -6.59 6.79 26.93
C LYS A 154 -6.63 8.00 26.00
N LEU A 155 -7.84 8.37 25.55
CA LEU A 155 -8.10 9.60 24.83
C LEU A 155 -8.67 10.64 25.79
N PHE A 156 -7.91 11.70 26.06
CA PHE A 156 -8.30 12.72 27.03
C PHE A 156 -9.26 13.74 26.44
N ILE A 157 -10.29 14.08 27.21
CA ILE A 157 -11.30 15.07 26.88
C ILE A 157 -11.29 16.14 27.98
N GLN A 158 -11.38 17.41 27.59
CA GLN A 158 -11.46 18.51 28.54
C GLN A 158 -12.83 18.50 29.23
N GLN A 159 -12.85 18.70 30.55
CA GLN A 159 -14.09 18.73 31.31
C GLN A 159 -14.94 19.93 30.92
N ALA A 160 -16.26 19.78 31.02
CA ALA A 160 -17.14 20.94 31.01
C ALA A 160 -16.92 21.76 32.29
N TYR A 161 -17.18 23.05 32.20
CA TYR A 161 -17.24 23.95 33.34
C TYR A 161 -18.64 24.55 33.44
N ASP A 162 -19.08 24.75 34.67
CA ASP A 162 -20.31 25.47 34.99
C ASP A 162 -19.92 26.78 35.69
N GLN A 163 -20.69 27.84 35.45
CA GLN A 163 -20.49 29.13 36.12
C GLN A 163 -21.04 29.11 37.54
N ASP A 164 -21.98 28.20 37.81
CA ASP A 164 -22.64 28.05 39.09
C ASP A 164 -21.68 27.41 40.12
N GLN A 165 -21.60 28.00 41.31
CA GLN A 165 -20.70 27.55 42.37
C GLN A 165 -21.13 26.20 42.95
N ILE A 166 -22.43 25.90 42.93
CA ILE A 166 -22.98 24.63 43.41
C ILE A 166 -22.52 23.44 42.54
N ASP A 167 -22.31 23.67 41.25
CA ASP A 167 -21.95 22.64 40.25
C ASP A 167 -20.45 22.57 39.89
N ASN A 168 -19.58 23.18 40.71
CA ASN A 168 -18.13 22.99 40.63
C ASN A 168 -17.76 21.54 40.28
N GLN A 169 -16.79 21.36 39.37
CA GLN A 169 -16.35 20.14 38.62
C GLN A 169 -16.53 18.72 39.24
N LYS A 170 -16.72 18.60 40.55
CA LYS A 170 -17.01 17.35 41.27
C LYS A 170 -18.49 16.94 41.28
N GLN A 171 -19.42 17.80 40.83
CA GLN A 171 -20.86 17.51 40.84
C GLN A 171 -21.47 17.26 39.45
N LEU A 172 -20.79 17.67 38.37
CA LEU A 172 -21.20 17.39 36.99
C LEU A 172 -21.20 15.88 36.69
N GLN A 173 -22.29 15.37 36.12
CA GLN A 173 -22.44 13.98 35.75
C GLN A 173 -22.24 13.79 34.25
N TYR A 174 -21.32 12.90 33.89
CA TYR A 174 -20.97 12.62 32.49
C TYR A 174 -21.49 11.26 32.06
N GLN A 175 -22.08 11.20 30.86
CA GLN A 175 -22.57 9.97 30.27
C GLN A 175 -22.32 9.94 28.76
N LEU A 176 -21.90 8.78 28.24
CA LEU A 176 -21.89 8.53 26.81
C LEU A 176 -23.27 8.11 26.32
N LYS A 177 -23.71 8.75 25.24
CA LYS A 177 -24.93 8.44 24.48
C LYS A 177 -24.59 8.23 23.00
N ASP A 178 -25.57 7.76 22.24
CA ASP A 178 -25.45 7.46 20.81
C ASP A 178 -24.28 6.52 20.50
N ILE A 179 -24.06 5.53 21.38
CA ILE A 179 -23.03 4.51 21.25
C ILE A 179 -23.60 3.22 20.66
N ASP A 180 -22.90 2.66 19.69
CA ASP A 180 -23.21 1.33 19.16
C ASP A 180 -22.83 0.22 20.15
N LYS A 181 -23.42 -0.97 19.97
CA LYS A 181 -23.12 -2.14 20.82
C LYS A 181 -21.65 -2.58 20.75
N THR A 182 -20.97 -2.26 19.66
CA THR A 182 -19.57 -2.60 19.41
C THR A 182 -18.60 -1.48 19.83
N PHE A 183 -19.09 -0.42 20.48
CA PHE A 183 -18.28 0.71 20.89
C PHE A 183 -17.18 0.28 21.89
N PRO A 184 -15.88 0.42 21.54
CA PRO A 184 -14.79 -0.25 22.26
C PRO A 184 -14.20 0.61 23.39
N PHE A 185 -14.83 1.72 23.75
CA PHE A 185 -14.32 2.64 24.77
C PHE A 185 -15.24 2.73 25.98
N ARG A 186 -14.62 2.90 27.16
CA ARG A 186 -15.30 3.21 28.41
C ARG A 186 -14.93 4.62 28.86
N LEU A 187 -15.94 5.41 29.25
CA LEU A 187 -15.71 6.69 29.89
C LEU A 187 -15.17 6.50 31.32
N GLU A 188 -14.03 7.11 31.61
CA GLU A 188 -13.51 7.29 32.97
C GLU A 188 -13.52 8.77 33.34
N THR A 189 -14.06 9.07 34.51
CA THR A 189 -14.04 10.41 35.12
C THR A 189 -12.96 10.47 36.20
N ASN A 190 -12.39 11.66 36.43
CA ASN A 190 -11.42 11.90 37.50
C ASN A 190 -10.14 11.07 37.34
N VAL A 191 -9.63 11.02 36.11
CA VAL A 191 -8.54 10.10 35.72
C VAL A 191 -7.18 10.51 36.32
N ASP A 192 -7.02 11.78 36.70
CA ASP A 192 -5.79 12.31 37.28
C ASP A 192 -6.05 13.44 38.29
N VAL A 193 -4.96 14.01 38.82
CA VAL A 193 -4.99 15.14 39.78
C VAL A 193 -5.68 16.38 39.18
N SER A 194 -5.73 16.48 37.85
CA SER A 194 -6.41 17.52 37.09
C SER A 194 -7.87 17.17 36.77
N ASN A 195 -8.38 16.07 37.34
CA ASN A 195 -9.75 15.59 37.22
C ASN A 195 -10.20 15.30 35.77
N ARG A 196 -9.29 15.08 34.81
CA ARG A 196 -9.67 15.00 33.38
C ARG A 196 -10.59 13.82 33.07
N LEU A 197 -11.38 13.96 32.00
CA LEU A 197 -12.16 12.88 31.40
C LEU A 197 -11.27 12.10 30.43
N ALA A 198 -11.47 10.79 30.36
CA ALA A 198 -10.85 9.99 29.30
C ALA A 198 -11.78 8.90 28.77
N LEU A 199 -11.67 8.65 27.47
CA LEU A 199 -12.14 7.41 26.86
C LEU A 199 -11.02 6.40 26.93
N VAL A 200 -11.22 5.34 27.71
CA VAL A 200 -10.27 4.24 27.86
C VAL A 200 -10.65 3.14 26.91
N LEU A 201 -9.72 2.73 26.07
CA LEU A 201 -9.90 1.60 25.16
C LEU A 201 -10.03 0.32 25.98
N ILE A 202 -11.06 -0.49 25.74
CA ILE A 202 -11.30 -1.75 26.50
C ILE A 202 -11.32 -3.00 25.60
N GLN A 203 -11.36 -2.82 24.29
CA GLN A 203 -11.32 -3.89 23.30
C GLN A 203 -10.24 -3.58 22.26
N PRO A 204 -9.64 -4.59 21.62
CA PRO A 204 -8.72 -4.35 20.51
C PRO A 204 -9.46 -3.64 19.36
N LEU A 205 -8.71 -2.80 18.66
CA LEU A 205 -9.17 -2.11 17.47
C LEU A 205 -8.67 -2.86 16.23
N ASP A 206 -9.37 -2.63 15.13
CA ASP A 206 -9.15 -3.23 13.81
C ASP A 206 -9.81 -2.27 12.83
N ARG A 207 -8.99 -1.49 12.13
CA ARG A 207 -9.42 -0.40 11.25
C ARG A 207 -10.04 -0.96 9.97
N GLU A 208 -9.55 -2.08 9.46
CA GLU A 208 -10.09 -2.78 8.28
C GLU A 208 -11.54 -3.20 8.51
N ARG A 209 -11.90 -3.49 9.77
CA ARG A 209 -13.28 -3.79 10.16
C ARG A 209 -14.12 -2.55 10.45
N ILE A 210 -13.63 -1.60 11.23
CA ILE A 210 -14.32 -0.34 11.58
C ILE A 210 -13.29 0.79 11.69
N ASP A 211 -13.35 1.74 10.76
CA ASP A 211 -12.39 2.85 10.64
C ASP A 211 -12.65 4.04 11.56
N SER A 212 -13.86 4.13 12.14
CA SER A 212 -14.28 5.25 12.95
C SER A 212 -15.44 4.92 13.88
N TYR A 213 -15.45 5.58 15.03
CA TYR A 213 -16.55 5.50 16.01
C TYR A 213 -17.08 6.88 16.31
N ASN A 214 -18.41 7.00 16.37
CA ASN A 214 -19.08 8.23 16.77
C ASN A 214 -19.77 8.03 18.11
N CYS A 215 -19.72 9.04 18.98
CA CYS A 215 -20.50 9.06 20.20
C CYS A 215 -20.84 10.49 20.60
N THR A 216 -21.82 10.63 21.49
CA THR A 216 -22.19 11.92 22.08
C THR A 216 -21.91 11.89 23.57
N LEU A 217 -21.04 12.77 24.05
CA LEU A 217 -20.79 12.97 25.48
C LEU A 217 -21.82 13.97 26.02
N HIS A 218 -22.67 13.51 26.93
CA HIS A 218 -23.62 14.34 27.68
C HIS A 218 -23.03 14.70 29.03
N VAL A 219 -23.17 15.96 29.42
CA VAL A 219 -22.93 16.44 30.77
C VAL A 219 -24.22 17.03 31.31
N ILE A 220 -24.55 16.71 32.57
CA ILE A 220 -25.74 17.19 33.26
C ILE A 220 -25.30 17.75 34.62
N ASP A 221 -25.83 18.91 34.98
CA ASP A 221 -25.65 19.53 36.30
C ASP A 221 -26.63 18.95 37.35
N THR A 222 -26.64 19.55 38.54
CA THR A 222 -27.57 19.13 39.62
C THR A 222 -29.01 19.58 39.42
N ALA A 223 -29.28 20.63 38.64
CA ALA A 223 -30.63 21.11 38.32
C ALA A 223 -31.28 20.39 37.13
N GLY A 224 -30.52 19.62 36.36
CA GLY A 224 -30.94 18.92 35.15
C GLY A 224 -30.70 19.68 33.85
N HIS A 225 -30.01 20.82 33.85
CA HIS A 225 -29.50 21.43 32.62
C HIS A 225 -28.40 20.55 32.05
N TYR A 226 -28.31 20.51 30.72
CA TYR A 226 -27.39 19.62 30.04
C TYR A 226 -26.76 20.25 28.80
N GLU A 227 -25.58 19.76 28.48
CA GLU A 227 -24.84 20.11 27.28
C GLU A 227 -24.31 18.83 26.63
N GLN A 228 -24.05 18.89 25.32
CA GLN A 228 -23.59 17.75 24.56
C GLN A 228 -22.41 18.09 23.66
N LEU A 229 -21.50 17.12 23.53
CA LEU A 229 -20.33 17.17 22.66
C LEU A 229 -20.33 15.93 21.77
N HIS A 230 -20.35 16.13 20.46
CA HIS A 230 -20.18 15.05 19.49
C HIS A 230 -18.69 14.74 19.32
N ILE A 231 -18.35 13.46 19.36
CA ILE A 231 -16.98 12.96 19.30
C ILE A 231 -16.90 11.96 18.16
N THR A 232 -16.01 12.23 17.21
CA THR A 232 -15.60 11.26 16.19
C THR A 232 -14.20 10.76 16.52
N ILE A 233 -14.08 9.46 16.74
CA ILE A 233 -12.82 8.78 17.00
C ILE A 233 -12.39 8.11 15.71
N ILE A 234 -11.30 8.59 15.12
CA ILE A 234 -10.70 8.07 13.90
C ILE A 234 -9.64 7.04 14.31
N ILE A 235 -9.68 5.86 13.69
CA ILE A 235 -8.69 4.82 13.92
C ILE A 235 -7.55 5.02 12.93
N ASP A 236 -6.34 5.24 13.44
CA ASP A 236 -5.14 5.38 12.61
C ASP A 236 -4.59 3.99 12.24
N ASP A 237 -4.32 3.84 10.95
CA ASP A 237 -3.85 2.63 10.29
C ASP A 237 -2.42 2.23 10.71
N VAL A 238 -2.19 0.93 10.77
CA VAL A 238 -0.92 0.27 11.02
C VAL A 238 -0.71 -0.77 9.93
N ASN A 239 0.51 -0.91 9.41
CA ASN A 239 0.83 -1.91 8.39
C ASN A 239 0.78 -3.34 8.96
N ASP A 240 -0.42 -3.86 9.18
CA ASP A 240 -0.69 -5.15 9.81
C ASP A 240 -1.48 -6.13 8.94
N GLN A 241 -1.81 -5.73 7.72
CA GLN A 241 -2.20 -6.62 6.64
C GLN A 241 -1.01 -6.95 5.75
N SER A 242 -1.17 -7.88 4.82
CA SER A 242 -0.12 -8.20 3.86
C SER A 242 -0.76 -8.31 2.49
N PRO A 243 -0.02 -8.02 1.41
CA PRO A 243 -0.58 -8.08 0.08
C PRO A 243 -1.08 -9.50 -0.20
N ILE A 244 -2.24 -9.66 -0.85
CA ILE A 244 -2.79 -10.97 -1.23
C ILE A 244 -3.05 -10.99 -2.73
N PHE A 245 -2.42 -11.90 -3.44
CA PHE A 245 -2.68 -12.11 -4.86
C PHE A 245 -4.06 -12.71 -5.10
N GLU A 246 -4.70 -12.35 -6.21
CA GLU A 246 -5.99 -12.93 -6.63
C GLU A 246 -5.90 -14.44 -6.96
N SER A 247 -4.70 -14.94 -7.23
CA SER A 247 -4.44 -16.34 -7.55
C SER A 247 -3.05 -16.77 -7.07
N ASP A 248 -2.96 -18.00 -6.56
CA ASP A 248 -1.70 -18.61 -6.13
C ASP A 248 -0.79 -18.96 -7.32
N THR A 249 -1.37 -19.15 -8.51
CA THR A 249 -0.64 -19.49 -9.73
C THR A 249 -1.31 -18.88 -10.97
N TYR A 250 -0.50 -18.25 -11.81
CA TYR A 250 -0.88 -17.74 -13.12
C TYR A 250 -0.17 -18.57 -14.20
N SER A 251 -0.94 -19.20 -15.09
CA SER A 251 -0.41 -20.04 -16.17
C SER A 251 -0.81 -19.51 -17.54
N VAL A 252 0.12 -19.50 -18.49
CA VAL A 252 -0.11 -19.02 -19.85
C VAL A 252 0.75 -19.79 -20.86
N GLU A 253 0.19 -20.00 -22.05
CA GLU A 253 0.90 -20.55 -23.20
C GLU A 253 1.33 -19.42 -24.14
N LEU A 254 2.58 -19.44 -24.60
CA LEU A 254 3.16 -18.37 -25.41
C LEU A 254 3.91 -18.96 -26.60
N SER A 255 3.56 -18.59 -27.83
CA SER A 255 4.32 -19.01 -29.03
C SER A 255 5.74 -18.44 -28.97
N GLU A 256 6.75 -19.21 -29.36
CA GLU A 256 8.12 -18.71 -29.41
C GLU A 256 8.30 -17.56 -30.42
N SER A 257 7.45 -17.53 -31.45
CA SER A 257 7.37 -16.47 -32.45
C SER A 257 6.76 -15.16 -31.91
N THR A 258 6.39 -15.11 -30.63
CA THR A 258 5.80 -13.91 -30.01
C THR A 258 6.77 -12.73 -30.09
N SER A 259 6.27 -11.59 -30.55
CA SER A 259 7.07 -10.37 -30.66
C SER A 259 7.46 -9.81 -29.29
N ILE A 260 8.67 -9.28 -29.19
CA ILE A 260 9.16 -8.55 -28.02
C ILE A 260 8.22 -7.37 -27.70
N ASN A 261 8.07 -7.04 -26.43
CA ASN A 261 7.14 -6.07 -25.84
C ASN A 261 5.67 -6.46 -25.88
N THR A 262 5.34 -7.70 -26.24
CA THR A 262 3.98 -8.22 -26.09
C THR A 262 3.65 -8.39 -24.60
N THR A 263 2.47 -7.90 -24.21
CA THR A 263 1.91 -8.16 -22.87
C THR A 263 1.47 -9.62 -22.79
N ILE A 264 2.00 -10.32 -21.78
CA ILE A 264 1.76 -11.76 -21.58
C ILE A 264 0.55 -11.96 -20.67
N LEU A 265 0.60 -11.39 -19.46
CA LEU A 265 -0.47 -11.45 -18.47
C LEU A 265 -0.34 -10.30 -17.47
N GLN A 266 -1.35 -10.14 -16.62
CA GLN A 266 -1.32 -9.23 -15.48
C GLN A 266 -1.47 -10.03 -14.19
N VAL A 267 -0.57 -9.83 -13.24
CA VAL A 267 -0.79 -10.31 -11.87
C VAL A 267 -1.43 -9.19 -11.06
N GLN A 268 -2.33 -9.56 -10.16
CA GLN A 268 -3.02 -8.61 -9.31
C GLN A 268 -3.00 -9.07 -7.86
N ALA A 269 -2.67 -8.13 -6.97
CA ALA A 269 -2.73 -8.29 -5.52
C ALA A 269 -3.50 -7.13 -4.89
N HIS A 270 -4.03 -7.37 -3.70
CA HIS A 270 -4.77 -6.41 -2.90
C HIS A 270 -4.20 -6.34 -1.49
N ASP A 271 -4.15 -5.15 -0.93
CA ASP A 271 -3.86 -4.91 0.47
C ASP A 271 -5.00 -4.09 1.06
N ALA A 272 -5.38 -4.40 2.30
CA ALA A 272 -6.53 -3.78 2.95
C ALA A 272 -6.16 -2.51 3.71
N ASP A 273 -4.86 -2.31 3.99
CA ASP A 273 -4.33 -1.13 4.67
C ASP A 273 -4.49 0.13 3.79
N ILE A 274 -4.37 1.33 4.38
CA ILE A 274 -4.56 2.60 3.65
C ILE A 274 -3.26 3.35 3.36
N GLY A 275 -3.28 4.16 2.30
CA GLY A 275 -2.14 4.98 1.91
C GLY A 275 -0.92 4.13 1.55
N LEU A 276 0.25 4.47 2.10
CA LEU A 276 1.49 3.76 1.80
C LEU A 276 1.49 2.30 2.30
N ASN A 277 0.77 2.00 3.38
CA ASN A 277 0.68 0.64 3.93
C ASN A 277 -0.09 -0.29 2.99
N GLY A 278 -1.04 0.24 2.20
CA GLY A 278 -1.73 -0.51 1.15
C GLY A 278 -1.19 -0.32 -0.28
N GLU A 279 -0.21 0.57 -0.49
CA GLU A 279 0.29 0.91 -1.82
C GLU A 279 1.28 -0.14 -2.33
N LEU A 280 0.83 -0.93 -3.31
CA LEU A 280 1.56 -2.08 -3.82
C LEU A 280 2.50 -1.77 -4.97
N THR A 281 3.62 -2.49 -4.96
CA THR A 281 4.56 -2.56 -6.07
C THR A 281 4.88 -4.02 -6.39
N TYR A 282 5.11 -4.30 -7.68
CA TYR A 282 5.37 -5.65 -8.19
C TYR A 282 6.81 -5.78 -8.72
N ASP A 283 7.46 -6.88 -8.41
CA ASP A 283 8.81 -7.20 -8.91
C ASP A 283 9.04 -8.72 -8.94
N PHE A 284 10.08 -9.17 -9.63
CA PHE A 284 10.59 -10.52 -9.48
C PHE A 284 11.17 -10.72 -8.08
N THR A 285 10.90 -11.88 -7.50
CA THR A 285 11.62 -12.33 -6.30
C THR A 285 13.12 -12.44 -6.57
N ASP A 286 13.96 -12.33 -5.53
CA ASP A 286 15.42 -12.46 -5.68
C ASP A 286 15.84 -13.75 -6.37
N ALA A 287 15.16 -14.87 -6.09
CA ALA A 287 15.40 -16.16 -6.72
C ALA A 287 14.99 -16.19 -8.21
N SER A 288 14.07 -15.30 -8.62
CA SER A 288 13.53 -15.23 -9.97
C SER A 288 14.16 -14.15 -10.83
N LYS A 289 15.04 -13.31 -10.28
CA LYS A 289 15.71 -12.21 -11.00
C LYS A 289 16.48 -12.65 -12.24
N GLN A 290 16.93 -13.90 -12.32
CA GLN A 290 17.57 -14.44 -13.53
C GLN A 290 16.69 -14.38 -14.78
N PHE A 291 15.37 -14.33 -14.62
CA PHE A 291 14.41 -14.25 -15.73
C PHE A 291 14.11 -12.81 -16.17
N SER A 292 14.64 -11.79 -15.48
CA SER A 292 14.45 -10.37 -15.82
C SER A 292 15.03 -9.96 -17.18
N ASN A 293 15.95 -10.76 -17.75
CA ASN A 293 16.46 -10.55 -19.10
C ASN A 293 15.45 -11.00 -20.17
N THR A 294 14.55 -11.93 -19.84
CA THR A 294 13.56 -12.49 -20.77
C THR A 294 12.19 -11.87 -20.58
N PHE A 295 11.79 -11.60 -19.34
CA PHE A 295 10.51 -10.99 -19.00
C PHE A 295 10.72 -9.72 -18.17
N SER A 296 9.83 -8.76 -18.33
CA SER A 296 9.78 -7.55 -17.52
C SER A 296 8.41 -7.43 -16.86
N ILE A 297 8.35 -6.80 -15.70
CA ILE A 297 7.09 -6.50 -15.00
C ILE A 297 6.98 -5.00 -14.76
N ASP A 298 5.83 -4.42 -15.08
CA ASP A 298 5.55 -3.05 -14.70
C ASP A 298 5.25 -2.97 -13.20
N LYS A 299 6.00 -2.10 -12.53
CA LYS A 299 6.04 -2.01 -11.07
C LYS A 299 4.68 -1.67 -10.44
N TYR A 300 3.80 -0.96 -11.15
CA TYR A 300 2.55 -0.44 -10.58
C TYR A 300 1.31 -1.21 -11.06
N SER A 301 1.30 -1.66 -12.30
CA SER A 301 0.17 -2.39 -12.87
C SER A 301 0.27 -3.91 -12.70
N GLY A 302 1.46 -4.45 -12.45
CA GLY A 302 1.68 -5.90 -12.41
C GLY A 302 1.62 -6.57 -13.79
N LEU A 303 1.65 -5.78 -14.88
CA LEU A 303 1.69 -6.30 -16.25
C LEU A 303 3.06 -6.90 -16.55
N ILE A 304 3.07 -8.15 -17.01
CA ILE A 304 4.28 -8.87 -17.43
C ILE A 304 4.39 -8.82 -18.95
N TYR A 305 5.56 -8.42 -19.45
CA TYR A 305 5.85 -8.29 -20.88
C TYR A 305 7.05 -9.13 -21.28
N LEU A 306 7.04 -9.60 -22.53
CA LEU A 306 8.19 -10.23 -23.14
C LEU A 306 9.28 -9.20 -23.43
N HIS A 307 10.49 -9.40 -22.93
CA HIS A 307 11.62 -8.48 -23.09
C HIS A 307 12.68 -8.98 -24.09
N SER A 308 12.80 -10.30 -24.26
CA SER A 308 13.72 -10.92 -25.24
C SER A 308 12.98 -11.97 -26.07
N SER A 309 13.52 -12.32 -27.24
CA SER A 309 13.00 -13.42 -28.06
C SER A 309 13.01 -14.74 -27.29
N LEU A 310 12.07 -15.60 -27.66
CA LEU A 310 11.94 -16.96 -27.13
C LEU A 310 12.48 -17.93 -28.18
N ASP A 311 12.89 -19.08 -27.70
CA ASP A 311 13.46 -20.19 -28.48
C ASP A 311 13.08 -21.46 -27.71
N TYR A 312 12.15 -22.24 -28.29
CA TYR A 312 11.59 -23.43 -27.68
C TYR A 312 12.66 -24.52 -27.53
N GLU A 313 13.51 -24.70 -28.53
CA GLU A 313 14.63 -25.65 -28.56
C GLU A 313 15.64 -25.35 -27.44
N GLN A 314 15.83 -24.07 -27.12
CA GLN A 314 16.67 -23.65 -25.98
C GLN A 314 15.94 -23.83 -24.63
N ARG A 315 14.67 -23.42 -24.54
CA ARG A 315 13.89 -23.51 -23.30
C ARG A 315 12.37 -23.49 -23.55
N SER A 316 11.73 -24.61 -23.28
CA SER A 316 10.29 -24.80 -23.47
C SER A 316 9.38 -24.32 -22.32
N SER A 317 9.92 -23.89 -21.18
CA SER A 317 9.11 -23.35 -20.07
C SER A 317 9.88 -22.43 -19.12
N TYR A 318 9.13 -21.53 -18.48
CA TYR A 318 9.62 -20.61 -17.45
C TYR A 318 8.70 -20.65 -16.24
N ILE A 319 9.29 -20.93 -15.08
CA ILE A 319 8.59 -20.96 -13.80
C ILE A 319 9.31 -20.00 -12.86
N PHE A 320 8.60 -18.96 -12.41
CA PHE A 320 9.17 -17.93 -11.55
C PHE A 320 8.13 -17.35 -10.59
N TYR A 321 8.62 -16.71 -9.52
CA TYR A 321 7.78 -16.06 -8.52
C TYR A 321 7.83 -14.55 -8.67
N ILE A 322 6.65 -13.93 -8.70
CA ILE A 322 6.47 -12.49 -8.59
C ILE A 322 6.12 -12.14 -7.15
N GLN A 323 6.69 -11.06 -6.64
CA GLN A 323 6.41 -10.49 -5.34
C GLN A 323 5.55 -9.24 -5.48
N ALA A 324 4.50 -9.12 -4.66
CA ALA A 324 3.84 -7.86 -4.37
C ALA A 324 4.34 -7.38 -3.01
N ARG A 325 4.69 -6.10 -2.91
CA ARG A 325 5.24 -5.49 -1.71
C ARG A 325 4.61 -4.12 -1.47
N ASP A 326 4.13 -3.90 -0.26
CA ASP A 326 3.60 -2.60 0.14
C ASP A 326 4.72 -1.56 0.37
N SER A 327 4.32 -0.31 0.62
CA SER A 327 5.23 0.82 0.85
C SER A 327 5.21 1.31 2.30
N GLY A 328 4.73 0.47 3.24
CA GLY A 328 4.64 0.79 4.65
C GLY A 328 6.01 0.99 5.31
N LYS A 329 6.03 1.49 6.55
CA LYS A 329 7.30 1.72 7.28
C LYS A 329 8.09 0.43 7.50
N GLU A 330 7.37 -0.66 7.82
CA GLU A 330 7.89 -2.02 7.90
C GLU A 330 7.20 -2.82 6.79
N PRO A 331 7.77 -2.85 5.57
CA PRO A 331 7.05 -3.36 4.42
C PRO A 331 6.75 -4.84 4.52
N ARG A 332 5.56 -5.24 4.09
CA ARG A 332 5.14 -6.62 3.99
C ARG A 332 4.98 -7.00 2.52
N SER A 333 4.98 -8.30 2.29
CA SER A 333 5.00 -8.83 0.93
C SER A 333 4.41 -10.22 0.86
N SER A 334 3.87 -10.56 -0.30
CA SER A 334 3.49 -11.92 -0.67
C SER A 334 4.04 -12.26 -2.04
N GLN A 335 3.89 -13.52 -2.44
CA GLN A 335 4.41 -14.04 -3.69
C GLN A 335 3.35 -14.90 -4.40
N THR A 336 3.38 -14.91 -5.72
CA THR A 336 2.58 -15.80 -6.56
C THR A 336 3.46 -16.48 -7.60
N LEU A 337 3.07 -17.69 -8.02
CA LEU A 337 3.77 -18.46 -9.04
C LEU A 337 3.29 -18.04 -10.44
N VAL A 338 4.22 -17.81 -11.35
CA VAL A 338 3.94 -17.63 -12.78
C VAL A 338 4.57 -18.78 -13.55
N ASN A 339 3.76 -19.45 -14.35
CA ASN A 339 4.16 -20.56 -15.22
C ASN A 339 3.88 -20.21 -16.68
N ILE A 340 4.93 -20.07 -17.47
CA ILE A 340 4.85 -19.77 -18.91
C ILE A 340 5.35 -21.00 -19.66
N THR A 341 4.48 -21.62 -20.43
CA THR A 341 4.82 -22.74 -21.32
C THR A 341 4.98 -22.21 -22.74
N ILE A 342 6.13 -22.51 -23.37
CA ILE A 342 6.42 -22.05 -24.72
C ILE A 342 5.81 -23.05 -25.72
N LEU A 343 5.11 -22.53 -26.71
CA LEU A 343 4.61 -23.30 -27.84
C LEU A 343 5.63 -23.21 -28.96
N ASP A 344 6.13 -24.38 -29.32
CA ASP A 344 6.95 -24.67 -30.49
C ASP A 344 6.28 -24.17 -31.79
N GLU A 345 7.07 -23.68 -32.73
CA GLU A 345 6.72 -23.29 -34.10
C GLU A 345 7.67 -23.94 -35.10
N ASN A 346 7.19 -24.19 -36.32
CA ASN A 346 7.99 -24.86 -37.34
C ASN A 346 9.05 -23.90 -37.93
N ASP A 347 10.18 -23.73 -37.25
CA ASP A 347 11.21 -22.75 -37.58
C ASP A 347 12.62 -23.35 -37.78
N CYS A 348 12.83 -24.62 -37.39
CA CYS A 348 14.01 -25.38 -37.77
C CYS A 348 13.78 -26.13 -39.09
N SER A 349 14.80 -26.12 -39.96
CA SER A 349 14.76 -26.93 -41.18
C SER A 349 15.47 -28.27 -40.96
N PRO A 350 15.01 -29.36 -41.60
CA PRO A 350 15.65 -30.66 -41.49
C PRO A 350 17.13 -30.62 -41.87
N LYS A 351 17.98 -31.34 -41.14
CA LYS A 351 19.43 -31.45 -41.38
C LYS A 351 19.77 -32.83 -41.90
N ILE A 352 20.43 -32.91 -43.06
CA ILE A 352 20.88 -34.17 -43.67
C ILE A 352 22.32 -34.45 -43.24
N ASN A 353 22.56 -35.62 -42.64
CA ASN A 353 23.89 -36.03 -42.20
C ASN A 353 24.27 -37.38 -42.84
N PHE A 354 25.29 -37.36 -43.69
CA PHE A 354 25.86 -38.57 -44.29
C PHE A 354 26.91 -39.20 -43.38
N ARG A 355 26.79 -40.52 -43.15
CA ARG A 355 27.80 -41.37 -42.51
C ARG A 355 28.19 -42.49 -43.47
N PHE A 356 29.28 -42.27 -44.21
CA PHE A 356 29.80 -43.24 -45.16
C PHE A 356 30.48 -44.42 -44.45
N LEU A 357 30.45 -45.60 -45.08
CA LEU A 357 31.20 -46.75 -44.59
C LEU A 357 32.72 -46.49 -44.67
N PRO A 358 33.56 -47.11 -43.82
CA PRO A 358 35.00 -46.85 -43.76
C PRO A 358 35.75 -47.09 -45.07
N GLU A 359 35.26 -48.00 -45.90
CA GLU A 359 35.83 -48.30 -47.22
C GLU A 359 35.47 -47.28 -48.32
N ILE A 360 34.55 -46.35 -48.06
CA ILE A 360 34.16 -45.31 -49.01
C ILE A 360 35.02 -44.06 -48.75
N THR A 361 35.72 -43.61 -49.78
CA THR A 361 36.52 -42.38 -49.70
C THR A 361 35.60 -41.18 -49.88
N TYR A 362 35.43 -40.36 -48.85
CA TYR A 362 34.59 -39.15 -48.89
C TYR A 362 35.44 -37.87 -48.87
N ASN A 363 35.21 -36.99 -49.84
CA ASN A 363 35.77 -35.65 -49.92
C ASN A 363 34.69 -34.60 -49.57
N PRO A 364 34.67 -34.11 -48.32
CA PRO A 364 33.62 -33.19 -47.86
C PRO A 364 33.63 -31.84 -48.57
N SER A 365 34.78 -31.36 -49.05
CA SER A 365 34.87 -30.07 -49.75
C SER A 365 34.22 -30.07 -51.13
N LYS A 366 33.88 -31.25 -51.66
CA LYS A 366 33.29 -31.45 -52.99
C LYS A 366 31.96 -32.20 -52.94
N ASP A 367 31.48 -32.56 -51.74
CA ASP A 367 30.37 -33.50 -51.54
C ASP A 367 30.50 -34.74 -52.44
N LEU A 368 31.70 -35.32 -52.48
CA LEU A 368 32.10 -36.36 -53.45
C LEU A 368 32.49 -37.64 -52.72
N ILE A 369 31.96 -38.78 -53.15
CA ILE A 369 32.49 -40.10 -52.80
C ILE A 369 33.16 -40.76 -53.99
N GLU A 370 34.21 -41.53 -53.72
CA GLU A 370 34.89 -42.37 -54.71
C GLU A 370 34.66 -43.84 -54.37
N ILE A 371 34.30 -44.63 -55.38
CA ILE A 371 33.93 -46.04 -55.21
C ILE A 371 34.34 -46.86 -56.44
N SER A 372 34.97 -48.01 -56.21
CA SER A 372 35.32 -48.94 -57.29
C SER A 372 34.08 -49.49 -57.97
N GLU A 373 34.13 -49.69 -59.29
CA GLU A 373 33.02 -50.28 -60.04
C GLU A 373 32.69 -51.71 -59.58
N THR A 374 33.72 -52.44 -59.10
CA THR A 374 33.62 -53.81 -58.56
C THR A 374 33.03 -53.88 -57.14
N TYR A 375 32.64 -52.75 -56.54
CA TYR A 375 32.07 -52.73 -55.19
C TYR A 375 30.83 -53.64 -55.08
N PRO A 376 30.64 -54.40 -53.98
CA PRO A 376 29.50 -55.33 -53.88
C PRO A 376 28.14 -54.62 -53.96
N ILE A 377 27.21 -55.15 -54.75
CA ILE A 377 25.88 -54.56 -54.99
C ILE A 377 24.95 -54.59 -53.75
N ASP A 378 25.22 -55.50 -52.82
CA ASP A 378 24.46 -55.73 -51.59
C ASP A 378 24.98 -54.88 -50.40
N LYS A 379 26.06 -54.12 -50.60
CA LYS A 379 26.61 -53.21 -49.58
C LYS A 379 26.09 -51.78 -49.71
N PHE A 380 25.64 -51.22 -48.60
CA PHE A 380 25.27 -49.81 -48.50
C PHE A 380 26.47 -48.88 -48.64
N PHE A 381 26.28 -47.69 -49.19
CA PHE A 381 27.31 -46.65 -49.28
C PHE A 381 27.39 -45.84 -47.98
N ALA A 382 26.23 -45.48 -47.46
CA ALA A 382 26.08 -44.56 -46.35
C ALA A 382 24.84 -44.86 -45.53
N GLN A 383 24.96 -44.60 -44.23
CA GLN A 383 23.83 -44.29 -43.37
C GLN A 383 23.56 -42.79 -43.48
N ILE A 384 22.33 -42.40 -43.82
CA ILE A 384 21.88 -41.02 -43.86
C ILE A 384 20.94 -40.80 -42.69
N ILE A 385 21.24 -39.78 -41.88
CA ILE A 385 20.44 -39.42 -40.71
C ILE A 385 19.85 -38.04 -40.97
N VAL A 386 18.53 -37.93 -40.91
CA VAL A 386 17.81 -36.67 -41.03
C VAL A 386 17.27 -36.27 -39.66
N THR A 387 17.68 -35.12 -39.16
CA THR A 387 17.26 -34.60 -37.86
C THR A 387 16.55 -33.27 -38.03
N ASP A 388 15.51 -33.04 -37.25
CA ASP A 388 14.87 -31.74 -37.11
C ASP A 388 14.73 -31.46 -35.61
N ASP A 389 14.99 -30.21 -35.22
CA ASP A 389 15.05 -29.82 -33.81
C ASP A 389 13.66 -29.43 -33.28
N ASP A 390 12.68 -29.14 -34.16
CA ASP A 390 11.28 -28.87 -33.82
C ASP A 390 10.62 -30.08 -33.13
N SER A 391 9.50 -29.87 -32.42
CA SER A 391 8.84 -30.93 -31.66
C SER A 391 7.69 -31.63 -32.39
N SER A 392 7.25 -32.78 -31.85
CA SER A 392 6.07 -33.50 -32.29
C SER A 392 6.08 -33.88 -33.79
N TYR A 393 5.08 -33.48 -34.58
CA TYR A 393 5.00 -33.78 -36.01
C TYR A 393 5.87 -32.84 -36.84
N ARG A 394 6.25 -31.67 -36.31
CA ARG A 394 7.14 -30.71 -36.96
C ARG A 394 8.57 -31.23 -36.97
N GLY A 395 8.99 -31.89 -35.88
CA GLY A 395 10.27 -32.62 -35.83
C GLY A 395 10.36 -33.92 -36.68
N GLN A 396 9.26 -34.39 -37.27
CA GLN A 396 9.29 -35.59 -38.11
C GLN A 396 9.72 -35.22 -39.52
N THR A 397 10.54 -36.07 -40.14
CA THR A 397 11.11 -35.77 -41.47
C THR A 397 10.95 -36.91 -42.46
N ARG A 398 10.96 -36.57 -43.74
CA ARG A 398 11.03 -37.52 -44.85
C ARG A 398 12.23 -37.21 -45.74
N LEU A 399 12.89 -38.25 -46.25
CA LEU A 399 14.03 -38.13 -47.16
C LEU A 399 13.70 -38.78 -48.50
N TRP A 400 14.01 -38.09 -49.60
CA TRP A 400 14.03 -38.65 -50.95
C TRP A 400 15.19 -38.07 -51.74
N PHE A 401 15.45 -38.59 -52.93
CA PHE A 401 16.49 -38.06 -53.80
C PHE A 401 16.05 -38.05 -55.27
N GLU A 402 16.73 -37.24 -56.07
CA GLU A 402 16.61 -37.20 -57.53
C GLU A 402 18.00 -37.33 -58.16
N ILE A 403 18.09 -38.07 -59.27
CA ILE A 403 19.32 -38.20 -60.06
C ILE A 403 19.34 -37.05 -61.07
N ILE A 404 20.43 -36.28 -61.09
CA ILE A 404 20.59 -35.07 -61.94
C ILE A 404 21.60 -35.33 -63.08
N ASP A 405 21.80 -36.59 -63.45
CA ASP A 405 22.69 -36.97 -64.56
C ASP A 405 22.06 -36.62 -65.92
N GLU A 406 22.90 -36.39 -66.93
CA GLU A 406 22.44 -36.07 -68.29
C GLU A 406 21.78 -37.28 -69.00
N HIS A 407 22.06 -38.50 -68.56
CA HIS A 407 21.49 -39.75 -69.08
C HIS A 407 20.31 -40.22 -68.20
N LYS A 408 19.12 -39.71 -68.52
CA LYS A 408 17.85 -39.92 -67.79
C LYS A 408 17.27 -41.34 -67.83
N ASP A 409 17.93 -42.32 -68.44
CA ASP A 409 17.36 -43.66 -68.71
C ASP A 409 17.53 -44.66 -67.56
N ASN A 410 17.79 -44.19 -66.33
CA ASN A 410 18.16 -45.04 -65.21
C ASN A 410 17.28 -44.82 -63.96
N ASP A 411 15.97 -44.82 -64.18
CA ASP A 411 15.02 -45.07 -63.09
C ASP A 411 15.44 -46.37 -62.39
N GLN A 412 15.77 -46.28 -61.10
CA GLN A 412 16.18 -47.35 -60.18
C GLN A 412 17.68 -47.60 -59.96
N LEU A 413 18.65 -46.87 -60.53
CA LEU A 413 20.08 -47.11 -60.22
C LEU A 413 20.39 -47.14 -58.71
N PHE A 414 19.70 -46.30 -57.94
CA PHE A 414 19.88 -46.10 -56.52
C PHE A 414 18.60 -46.40 -55.74
N TYR A 415 18.76 -46.78 -54.47
CA TYR A 415 17.65 -47.05 -53.57
C TYR A 415 17.95 -46.57 -52.16
N LEU A 416 16.91 -46.07 -51.49
CA LEU A 416 16.96 -45.57 -50.12
C LEU A 416 16.09 -46.46 -49.23
N TYR A 417 16.73 -47.18 -48.30
CA TYR A 417 16.07 -48.05 -47.34
C TYR A 417 15.80 -47.29 -46.04
N GLN A 418 14.54 -46.92 -45.79
CA GLN A 418 14.14 -46.32 -44.53
C GLN A 418 14.08 -47.40 -43.43
N ILE A 419 14.80 -47.18 -42.33
CA ILE A 419 14.83 -48.10 -41.18
C ILE A 419 13.88 -47.62 -40.08
N ASP A 420 13.87 -46.32 -39.84
CA ASP A 420 12.99 -45.64 -38.90
C ASP A 420 12.67 -44.23 -39.43
N ASN A 421 12.06 -43.38 -38.61
CA ASN A 421 11.60 -42.06 -39.05
C ASN A 421 12.74 -41.10 -39.45
N SER A 422 13.98 -41.32 -39.00
CA SER A 422 15.11 -40.41 -39.23
C SER A 422 16.31 -41.06 -39.92
N THR A 423 16.36 -42.40 -39.99
CA THR A 423 17.52 -43.15 -40.47
C THR A 423 17.22 -43.88 -41.77
N TYR A 424 18.09 -43.66 -42.75
CA TYR A 424 18.02 -44.26 -44.07
C TYR A 424 19.37 -44.90 -44.43
N PHE A 425 19.34 -46.03 -45.14
CA PHE A 425 20.53 -46.60 -45.77
C PHE A 425 20.46 -46.42 -47.28
N PHE A 426 21.55 -45.92 -47.86
CA PHE A 426 21.63 -45.63 -49.28
C PHE A 426 22.47 -46.70 -49.99
N ASN A 427 21.91 -47.32 -51.05
CA ASN A 427 22.57 -48.34 -51.86
C ASN A 427 22.25 -48.15 -53.36
N ARG A 428 22.92 -48.90 -54.23
CA ARG A 428 22.57 -49.12 -55.64
C ARG A 428 21.78 -50.41 -55.84
N THR A 429 21.13 -50.51 -56.99
CA THR A 429 20.42 -51.73 -57.43
C THR A 429 21.06 -52.40 -58.64
N LYS A 430 21.96 -51.70 -59.34
CA LYS A 430 22.73 -52.21 -60.49
C LYS A 430 24.23 -52.10 -60.19
N GLN A 431 25.04 -52.91 -60.86
CA GLN A 431 26.50 -52.79 -60.80
C GLN A 431 26.95 -51.49 -61.51
N PHE A 432 27.99 -50.85 -61.00
CA PHE A 432 28.64 -49.76 -61.72
C PHE A 432 29.51 -50.31 -62.85
N ASP A 433 29.65 -49.51 -63.89
CA ASP A 433 30.45 -49.80 -65.08
C ASP A 433 31.10 -48.47 -65.47
N TYR A 434 32.41 -48.38 -65.27
CA TYR A 434 33.19 -47.17 -65.46
C TYR A 434 33.19 -46.74 -66.94
N GLU A 435 33.27 -47.69 -67.87
CA GLU A 435 33.22 -47.44 -69.32
C GLU A 435 31.88 -46.86 -69.76
N LEU A 436 30.78 -47.19 -69.08
CA LEU A 436 29.46 -46.62 -69.35
C LEU A 436 29.25 -45.26 -68.69
N GLN A 437 29.50 -45.14 -67.39
CA GLN A 437 29.23 -43.92 -66.65
C GLN A 437 30.15 -43.75 -65.44
N GLN A 438 30.99 -42.72 -65.50
CA GLN A 438 32.00 -42.43 -64.46
C GLN A 438 31.46 -41.59 -63.30
N TRP A 439 30.39 -40.81 -63.53
CA TRP A 439 29.89 -39.82 -62.59
C TRP A 439 28.39 -39.95 -62.39
N HIS A 440 27.97 -39.97 -61.13
CA HIS A 440 26.57 -39.86 -60.74
C HIS A 440 26.38 -38.68 -59.79
N ARG A 441 25.43 -37.80 -60.09
CA ARG A 441 25.06 -36.66 -59.24
C ARG A 441 23.63 -36.85 -58.75
N LEU A 442 23.48 -36.84 -57.43
CA LEU A 442 22.19 -36.95 -56.77
C LEU A 442 21.95 -35.71 -55.93
N ILE A 443 20.70 -35.25 -55.89
CA ILE A 443 20.23 -34.28 -54.90
C ILE A 443 19.30 -34.98 -53.93
N PHE A 444 19.63 -34.90 -52.65
CA PHE A 444 18.81 -35.39 -51.55
C PHE A 444 17.96 -34.26 -51.03
N TYR A 445 16.69 -34.52 -50.79
CA TYR A 445 15.71 -33.60 -50.24
C TYR A 445 15.18 -34.15 -48.92
N ALA A 446 15.30 -33.37 -47.85
CA ALA A 446 14.69 -33.65 -46.56
C ALA A 446 13.63 -32.59 -46.27
N GLN A 447 12.45 -33.01 -45.84
CA GLN A 447 11.33 -32.13 -45.52
C GLN A 447 10.66 -32.55 -44.22
N ASP A 448 10.23 -31.58 -43.42
CA ASP A 448 9.40 -31.83 -42.24
C ASP A 448 7.95 -32.20 -42.60
N PHE A 449 7.12 -32.47 -41.59
CA PHE A 449 5.68 -32.75 -41.76
C PHE A 449 4.77 -31.62 -41.28
N ASP A 450 5.20 -30.35 -41.29
CA ASP A 450 4.26 -29.27 -40.98
C ASP A 450 3.17 -29.16 -42.08
N PRO A 451 1.88 -29.22 -41.71
CA PRO A 451 0.80 -29.26 -42.69
C PRO A 451 0.52 -27.92 -43.36
N LYS A 452 0.99 -26.81 -42.77
CA LYS A 452 0.73 -25.45 -43.28
C LYS A 452 1.90 -24.92 -44.07
N LYS A 453 3.11 -25.06 -43.56
CA LYS A 453 4.32 -24.46 -44.12
C LYS A 453 5.52 -25.37 -43.85
N PRO A 454 5.65 -26.47 -44.61
CA PRO A 454 6.76 -27.38 -44.41
C PRO A 454 8.09 -26.77 -44.86
N LEU A 455 9.13 -26.96 -44.06
CA LEU A 455 10.51 -26.57 -44.35
C LEU A 455 11.26 -27.73 -45.00
N GLN A 456 12.16 -27.38 -45.93
CA GLN A 456 12.88 -28.35 -46.75
C GLN A 456 14.35 -27.94 -46.89
N THR A 457 15.23 -28.92 -46.76
CA THR A 457 16.67 -28.80 -47.02
C THR A 457 17.05 -29.71 -48.17
N SER A 458 18.04 -29.31 -48.97
CA SER A 458 18.61 -30.14 -50.02
C SER A 458 20.12 -30.21 -49.95
N GLN A 459 20.70 -31.39 -50.22
CA GLN A 459 22.15 -31.60 -50.28
C GLN A 459 22.51 -32.43 -51.51
N ILE A 460 23.57 -32.03 -52.22
CA ILE A 460 24.07 -32.78 -53.38
C ILE A 460 25.09 -33.81 -52.90
N LEU A 461 25.08 -35.00 -53.51
CA LEU A 461 26.12 -36.01 -53.40
C LEU A 461 26.58 -36.40 -54.80
N THR A 462 27.89 -36.31 -55.05
CA THR A 462 28.51 -36.78 -56.28
C THR A 462 29.19 -38.12 -56.01
N ILE A 463 29.03 -39.08 -56.90
CA ILE A 463 29.68 -40.38 -56.86
C ILE A 463 30.60 -40.46 -58.08
N HIS A 464 31.89 -40.67 -57.84
CA HIS A 464 32.88 -40.96 -58.86
C HIS A 464 33.19 -42.45 -58.83
N VAL A 465 32.89 -43.12 -59.93
CA VAL A 465 33.22 -44.53 -60.13
C VAL A 465 34.71 -44.61 -60.48
N LEU A 466 35.45 -45.45 -59.78
CA LEU A 466 36.86 -45.72 -60.06
C LEU A 466 36.97 -46.93 -61.00
N ASP A 467 37.76 -46.74 -62.05
CA ASP A 467 38.15 -47.71 -63.07
C ASP A 467 38.92 -48.90 -62.48
N GLU A 468 38.55 -50.11 -62.88
CA GLU A 468 39.29 -51.34 -62.68
C GLU A 468 39.62 -51.95 -64.04
N ASN A 469 40.80 -52.55 -64.20
CA ASN A 469 41.20 -53.15 -65.47
C ASN A 469 40.48 -54.49 -65.73
N ASP A 470 39.18 -54.44 -66.03
CA ASP A 470 38.28 -55.56 -66.27
C ASP A 470 37.99 -55.81 -67.78
N ASN A 471 38.39 -54.85 -68.62
CA ASN A 471 38.27 -54.92 -70.08
C ASN A 471 39.59 -55.37 -70.74
N GLU A 472 39.56 -56.51 -71.42
CA GLU A 472 40.71 -56.97 -72.20
C GLU A 472 40.95 -56.07 -73.45
N PRO A 473 42.21 -55.81 -73.83
CA PRO A 473 42.50 -55.15 -75.10
C PRO A 473 41.91 -55.92 -76.28
N LYS A 474 41.04 -55.27 -77.06
CA LYS A 474 40.42 -55.86 -78.25
C LYS A 474 41.09 -55.34 -79.51
N PHE A 475 41.59 -56.24 -80.33
CA PHE A 475 41.98 -55.91 -81.70
C PHE A 475 40.73 -55.48 -82.50
N ILE A 476 40.88 -54.47 -83.36
CA ILE A 476 39.79 -53.94 -84.20
C ILE A 476 39.19 -55.04 -85.09
N HIS A 477 40.02 -56.00 -85.50
CA HIS A 477 39.63 -57.15 -86.31
C HIS A 477 40.18 -58.45 -85.72
N SER A 478 39.42 -59.54 -85.90
CA SER A 478 39.86 -60.88 -85.50
C SER A 478 41.04 -61.40 -86.34
N PHE A 479 41.29 -60.81 -87.50
CA PHE A 479 42.46 -61.04 -88.33
C PHE A 479 42.76 -59.79 -89.18
N TYR A 480 44.04 -59.53 -89.42
CA TYR A 480 44.51 -58.47 -90.32
C TYR A 480 45.07 -59.11 -91.59
N HIS A 481 44.56 -58.71 -92.75
CA HIS A 481 45.14 -59.14 -94.03
C HIS A 481 46.06 -58.04 -94.55
N LEU A 482 47.36 -58.30 -94.45
CA LEU A 482 48.40 -57.38 -94.91
C LEU A 482 48.98 -57.94 -96.22
N LYS A 483 49.19 -57.06 -97.21
CA LYS A 483 49.89 -57.37 -98.45
C LYS A 483 51.16 -56.54 -98.50
N ILE A 484 52.28 -57.21 -98.71
CA ILE A 484 53.60 -56.59 -98.89
C ILE A 484 54.07 -56.97 -100.29
N ASP A 485 54.56 -55.98 -101.03
CA ASP A 485 55.15 -56.22 -102.35
C ASP A 485 56.53 -56.89 -102.21
N GLU A 486 56.85 -57.75 -103.18
CA GLU A 486 58.17 -58.38 -103.27
C GLU A 486 59.24 -57.31 -103.54
N ASN A 487 60.34 -57.33 -102.77
CA ASN A 487 61.45 -56.34 -102.73
C ASN A 487 61.16 -55.03 -101.97
N ASN A 488 60.35 -55.06 -100.91
CA ASN A 488 60.22 -53.93 -99.99
C ASN A 488 61.55 -53.61 -99.28
N GLU A 489 61.76 -52.34 -98.93
CA GLU A 489 62.97 -51.89 -98.23
C GLU A 489 63.00 -52.41 -96.77
N GLU A 490 64.20 -52.60 -96.21
CA GLU A 490 64.35 -52.92 -94.78
C GLU A 490 63.71 -51.81 -93.92
N ASN A 491 62.97 -52.21 -92.88
CA ASN A 491 62.15 -51.33 -92.01
C ASN A 491 60.92 -50.70 -92.67
N THR A 492 60.38 -51.29 -93.74
CA THR A 492 59.06 -50.90 -94.25
C THR A 492 57.98 -51.16 -93.20
N PHE A 493 57.30 -50.11 -92.74
CA PHE A 493 56.15 -50.20 -91.83
C PHE A 493 54.90 -50.67 -92.59
N LEU A 494 54.09 -51.51 -91.94
CA LEU A 494 52.82 -52.07 -92.43
C LEU A 494 51.63 -51.40 -91.79
#